data_AF-A0A2E3BFR0-F1
#
_entry.id   AF-A0A2E3BFR0-F1
#
_cell.length_a   1.000
_cell.length_b   1.000
_cell.length_c   1.000
_cell.angle_alpha   90.00
_cell.angle_beta   90.00
_cell.angle_gamma   90.00
#
_symmetry.space_group_name_H-M   'P 1'
#
loop_
_entity.id
_entity.type
_entity.pdbx_description
1 polymer ?
#
loop_
_entity_poly.entity_id
_entity_poly.type
_entity_poly.pdbx_seq_one_letter_code
_entity_poly.pdbx_strand_id
1 'polypeptide(L)' 'MFTKILSKFIFIIFFLLVIFFSIANSDNISIGIWPMDNRIEIPLFFLTIVSITIGVFVGMFLSIYARIRRR' A
#
# COMPACT_ATOMS: atom_id res chain seq x y z
N MET A 1 -16.07 -20.52 -6.73
CA MET A 1 -16.39 -20.04 -5.35
C MET A 1 -15.15 -20.07 -4.45
N PHE A 2 -14.41 -21.19 -4.44
CA PHE A 2 -13.14 -21.35 -3.72
C PHE A 2 -12.10 -20.23 -3.97
N THR A 3 -11.86 -19.87 -5.24
CA THR A 3 -10.90 -18.80 -5.61
C THR A 3 -11.25 -17.43 -5.02
N LYS A 4 -12.55 -17.10 -4.89
CA LYS A 4 -13.00 -15.86 -4.27
C LYS A 4 -12.76 -15.85 -2.75
N ILE A 5 -12.94 -17.00 -2.10
CA ILE A 5 -12.69 -17.15 -0.65
C ILE A 5 -11.19 -17.07 -0.38
N LEU A 6 -10.38 -17.80 -1.16
CA LEU A 6 -8.92 -17.76 -1.05
C LEU A 6 -8.37 -16.35 -1.24
N SER A 7 -8.85 -15.62 -2.25
CA SER A 7 -8.46 -14.22 -2.48
C SER A 7 -8.79 -13.31 -1.29
N LYS A 8 -9.98 -13.45 -0.69
CA LYS A 8 -10.34 -12.69 0.53
C LYS A 8 -9.45 -13.05 1.71
N PHE A 9 -9.12 -14.32 1.88
CA PHE A 9 -8.27 -14.79 2.97
C PHE A 9 -6.84 -14.25 2.82
N ILE A 10 -6.26 -14.32 1.62
CA ILE A 10 -4.94 -13.73 1.32
C ILE A 10 -4.97 -12.23 1.57
N PHE A 11 -6.04 -11.53 1.17
CA PHE A 11 -6.18 -10.10 1.43
C PHE A 11 -6.19 -9.78 2.93
N ILE A 12 -6.91 -10.55 3.75
CA ILE A 12 -6.94 -10.38 5.21
C ILE A 12 -5.54 -10.60 5.81
N ILE A 13 -4.83 -11.65 5.40
CA ILE A 13 -3.46 -11.90 5.87
C ILE A 13 -2.55 -10.72 5.51
N PHE A 14 -2.59 -10.27 4.26
CA PHE A 14 -1.77 -9.14 3.82
C PHE A 14 -2.12 -7.85 4.58
N PHE A 15 -3.41 -7.60 4.82
CA PHE A 15 -3.88 -6.47 5.60
C PHE A 15 -3.36 -6.51 7.05
N LEU A 16 -3.42 -7.67 7.70
CA LEU A 16 -2.86 -7.86 9.04
C LEU A 16 -1.34 -7.67 9.06
N LEU A 17 -0.61 -8.15 8.05
CA LEU A 17 0.82 -7.94 7.92
C LEU A 17 1.16 -6.44 7.84
N VAL A 18 0.42 -5.65 7.06
CA VAL A 18 0.62 -4.20 6.98
C VAL A 18 0.37 -3.53 8.33
N ILE A 19 -0.68 -3.92 9.04
CA ILE A 19 -0.99 -3.39 10.38
C ILE A 19 0.16 -3.71 11.35
N PHE A 20 0.54 -4.99 11.47
CA PHE A 20 1.59 -5.39 12.41
C PHE A 20 2.94 -4.79 12.05
N PHE A 21 3.27 -4.71 10.76
CA PHE A 21 4.46 -4.02 10.29
C PHE A 21 4.46 -2.54 10.71
N SER A 22 3.32 -1.85 10.58
CA SER A 22 3.22 -0.44 10.96
C SER A 22 3.35 -0.23 12.47
N ILE A 23 2.74 -1.11 13.27
CA ILE A 23 2.89 -1.07 14.74
C ILE A 23 4.35 -1.29 15.14
N ALA A 24 4.98 -2.32 14.56
CA ALA A 24 6.36 -2.69 14.88
C ALA A 24 7.42 -1.67 14.39
N ASN A 25 7.07 -0.84 13.41
CA ASN A 25 7.97 0.15 12.79
C ASN A 25 7.42 1.57 12.94
N SER A 26 6.88 1.88 14.13
CA SER A 26 6.27 3.18 14.43
C SER A 26 7.28 4.29 14.71
N ASP A 27 8.57 3.96 14.74
CA ASP A 27 9.64 4.94 14.86
C ASP A 27 9.65 5.92 13.68
N ASN A 28 10.03 7.17 13.98
CA ASN A 28 10.16 8.21 12.97
C ASN A 28 11.54 8.15 12.32
N ILE A 29 11.57 8.40 11.01
CA ILE A 29 12.79 8.60 10.21
C ILE A 29 12.79 9.99 9.59
N SER A 30 13.98 10.56 9.45
CA SER A 30 14.20 11.84 8.78
C SER A 30 14.55 11.60 7.30
N ILE A 31 13.66 12.03 6.40
CA ILE A 31 13.87 11.94 4.95
C ILE A 31 14.22 13.32 4.40
N GLY A 32 15.36 13.43 3.71
CA GLY A 32 15.74 14.63 2.98
C GLY A 32 15.04 14.71 1.62
N ILE A 33 14.57 15.90 1.24
CA ILE A 33 13.90 16.12 -0.05
C ILE A 33 14.87 16.73 -1.04
N TRP A 34 15.57 15.93 -1.85
CA TRP A 34 16.46 16.49 -2.86
C TRP A 34 15.68 17.31 -3.93
N PRO A 35 16.19 18.47 -4.40
CA PRO A 35 17.45 19.14 -4.06
C PRO A 35 17.37 20.13 -2.88
N MET A 36 16.27 20.15 -2.13
CA MET A 36 16.07 21.03 -0.99
C MET A 36 16.86 20.52 0.23
N ASP A 37 17.37 21.43 1.05
CA ASP A 37 18.02 21.10 2.33
C ASP A 37 17.01 20.75 3.44
N ASN A 38 15.72 20.76 3.10
CA ASN A 38 14.64 20.45 4.03
C ASN A 38 14.56 18.95 4.30
N ARG A 39 14.25 18.62 5.55
CA ARG A 39 14.01 17.25 6.02
C ARG A 39 12.59 17.15 6.57
N ILE A 40 11.95 16.00 6.34
CA ILE A 40 10.64 15.68 6.89
C ILE A 40 10.79 14.45 7.78
N GLU A 41 10.21 14.52 8.97
CA GLU A 41 10.07 13.37 9.85
C GLU A 41 8.76 12.64 9.52
N ILE A 42 8.88 11.36 9.18
CA ILE A 42 7.74 10.50 8.91
C ILE A 42 7.94 9.15 9.60
N PRO A 43 6.86 8.43 9.95
CA PRO A 43 6.99 7.06 10.43
C PRO A 43 7.68 6.18 9.38
N LEU A 44 8.55 5.27 9.83
CA LEU A 44 9.30 4.36 8.96
C LEU A 44 8.38 3.58 8.01
N PHE A 45 7.21 3.17 8.49
CA PHE A 45 6.23 2.44 7.69
C PHE A 45 5.56 3.26 6.58
N PHE A 46 5.67 4.60 6.60
CA PHE A 46 4.89 5.49 5.74
C PHE A 46 5.07 5.17 4.25
N LEU A 47 6.33 5.03 3.80
CA LEU A 47 6.62 4.72 2.39
C LEU A 47 6.04 3.36 1.96
N THR A 48 6.06 2.38 2.85
CA THR A 48 5.46 1.06 2.60
C THR A 48 3.96 1.18 2.39
N ILE A 49 3.25 1.89 3.28
CA ILE A 49 1.80 2.09 3.15
C ILE A 49 1.49 2.82 1.85
N VAL A 50 2.15 3.95 1.58
CA VAL A 50 1.91 4.74 0.36
C VAL A 50 2.12 3.89 -0.89
N SER A 51 3.21 3.11 -0.96
CA SER A 51 3.50 2.26 -2.11
C SER A 51 2.43 1.19 -2.33
N ILE A 52 1.98 0.53 -1.26
CA ILE A 52 0.90 -0.46 -1.32
C ILE A 52 -0.41 0.19 -1.78
N THR A 53 -0.75 1.35 -1.19
CA THR A 53 -1.96 2.10 -1.54
C THR A 53 -1.96 2.47 -3.02
N ILE A 54 -0.85 2.98 -3.56
CA ILE A 54 -0.70 3.28 -4.99
C ILE A 54 -0.94 2.02 -5.83
N GLY A 55 -0.30 0.90 -5.49
CA GLY A 55 -0.47 -0.37 -6.21
C GLY A 55 -1.93 -0.85 -6.25
N VAL A 56 -2.65 -0.74 -5.12
CA VAL A 56 -4.07 -1.08 -5.04
C VAL A 56 -4.91 -0.18 -5.95
N PHE A 57 -4.72 1.15 -5.88
CA PHE A 57 -5.47 2.09 -6.73
C PHE A 57 -5.19 1.88 -8.23
N VAL A 58 -3.93 1.64 -8.61
CA VAL A 58 -3.55 1.33 -9.99
C VAL A 58 -4.24 0.05 -10.45
N GLY A 59 -4.21 -1.02 -9.65
CA GLY A 59 -4.89 -2.28 -9.96
C GLY A 59 -6.40 -2.11 -10.12
N MET A 60 -7.03 -1.34 -9.24
CA MET A 60 -8.46 -1.02 -9.32
C MET A 60 -8.78 -0.24 -10.60
N PHE A 61 -8.00 0.79 -10.92
CA PHE A 61 -8.19 1.60 -12.12
C PHE A 61 -8.07 0.75 -13.39
N LEU A 62 -7.04 -0.08 -13.50
CA LEU A 62 -6.85 -0.99 -14.63
C LEU A 62 -8.01 -2.00 -14.76
N SER A 63 -8.51 -2.51 -13.63
CA SER A 63 -9.67 -3.42 -13.63
C SER A 63 -10.94 -2.74 -14.16
N ILE A 64 -11.21 -1.50 -13.72
CA ILE A 64 -12.34 -0.71 -14.18
C ILE A 64 -12.19 -0.41 -15.68
N TYR A 65 -11.02 0.06 -16.10
CA TYR A 65 -10.72 0.37 -17.51
C TYR A 65 -10.92 -0.86 -18.40
N ALA A 66 -10.39 -2.03 -18.00
CA ALA A 66 -10.56 -3.27 -18.74
C ALA A 66 -12.03 -3.72 -18.82
N ARG A 67 -12.84 -3.46 -17.78
CA ARG A 67 -14.27 -3.75 -17.79
C ARG A 67 -15.04 -2.84 -18.74
N ILE A 68 -14.69 -1.55 -18.80
CA ILE A 68 -15.32 -0.58 -19.72
C ILE A 68 -15.00 -0.95 -21.18
N ARG A 69 -13.73 -1.24 -21.51
CA ARG A 69 -13.30 -1.57 -22.87
C ARG A 69 -13.88 -2.89 -23.43
N ARG A 70 -14.27 -3.82 -22.57
CA ARG A 70 -14.88 -5.10 -22.96
C ARG A 70 -16.39 -5.03 -23.19
N ARG A 71 -17.03 -3.90 -22.87
CA ARG A 71 -18.43 -3.61 -23.20
C ARG A 71 -18.48 -2.78 -24.47
#